data_AF-A0A7Z7HP51-F1
#
_entry.id   AF-A0A7Z7HP51-F1
#
_cell.length_a   1.000
_cell.length_b   1.000
_cell.length_c   1.000
_cell.angle_alpha   90.00
_cell.angle_beta   90.00
_cell.angle_gamma   90.00
#
_symmetry.space_group_name_H-M   'P 1'
#
loop_
_entity.id
_entity.type
_entity.pdbx_description
1 polymer ?
#
loop_
_entity_poly.entity_id
_entity_poly.type
_entity_poly.pdbx_seq_one_letter_code
_entity_poly.pdbx_strand_id
1 'polypeptide(L)'
;MTMRSVRIPLASILLFLSSVGAAQEFSPLSPSTPQLAAIKRWHTALVTGDFSAYKQSIAEAQAQAASRSQFNELRKWTPEVVKISSPRPLPNGNYEVSGLGCKEARRQAVTIIVVKSGAGWKILSTGWAQVWGSQAKVCPV
;
A
#
# COMPACT_ATOMS: atom_id res chain seq x y z
N MET A 1 -1.57 71.05 18.64
CA MET A 1 -1.83 69.66 19.07
C MET A 1 -0.70 68.78 18.57
N THR A 2 0.13 68.32 19.51
CA THR A 2 0.83 67.03 19.62
C THR A 2 1.26 66.21 18.38
N MET A 3 2.55 65.85 18.40
CA MET A 3 3.27 64.79 17.67
C MET A 3 2.55 63.41 17.60
N ARG A 4 2.81 62.59 16.56
CA ARG A 4 3.69 61.39 16.59
C ARG A 4 3.55 60.43 15.38
N SER A 5 4.73 59.96 14.96
CA SER A 5 5.10 58.57 14.57
C SER A 5 4.67 57.94 13.23
N VAL A 6 5.66 57.96 12.32
CA VAL A 6 6.13 56.93 11.36
C VAL A 6 5.86 55.48 11.79
N ARG A 7 5.44 54.60 10.85
CA ARG A 7 6.01 53.24 10.59
C ARG A 7 5.82 52.81 9.12
N ILE A 8 6.94 52.49 8.48
CA ILE A 8 7.11 51.78 7.20
C ILE A 8 7.31 50.26 7.52
N PRO A 9 7.67 49.39 6.57
CA PRO A 9 6.95 48.63 5.51
C PRO A 9 6.78 47.13 5.86
N LEU A 10 6.62 46.29 4.84
CA LEU A 10 6.82 44.82 4.77
C LEU A 10 5.63 43.95 5.19
N ALA A 11 5.04 43.29 4.20
CA ALA A 11 5.32 41.87 4.02
C ALA A 11 4.75 41.40 2.69
N SER A 12 5.67 41.17 1.75
CA SER A 12 5.54 40.25 0.63
C SER A 12 4.75 39.02 1.04
N ILE A 13 3.53 38.86 0.51
CA ILE A 13 2.81 37.59 0.58
C ILE A 13 3.53 36.66 -0.39
N LEU A 14 4.58 36.03 0.14
CA LEU A 14 5.21 34.86 -0.44
C LEU A 14 4.17 33.73 -0.46
N LEU A 15 3.48 33.60 -1.58
CA LEU A 15 2.79 32.37 -1.99
C LEU A 15 3.85 31.29 -2.26
N PHE A 16 4.48 30.79 -1.20
CA PHE A 16 5.10 29.47 -1.24
C PHE A 16 3.97 28.45 -1.19
N LEU A 17 3.44 28.13 -2.38
CA LEU A 17 2.84 26.83 -2.64
C LEU A 17 3.93 25.77 -2.45
N SER A 18 4.20 25.46 -1.19
CA SER A 18 4.91 24.25 -0.83
C SER A 18 4.01 23.10 -1.24
N SER A 19 4.27 22.54 -2.41
CA SER A 19 3.87 21.19 -2.81
C SER A 19 4.55 20.20 -1.86
N VAL A 20 4.14 20.22 -0.59
CA VAL A 20 4.34 19.10 0.33
C VAL A 20 3.48 18.01 -0.27
N GLY A 21 4.11 17.10 -1.02
CA GLY A 21 3.44 15.91 -1.53
C GLY A 21 2.67 15.29 -0.37
N ALA A 22 1.35 15.15 -0.54
CA ALA A 22 0.50 14.59 0.49
C ALA A 22 1.14 13.29 0.97
N ALA A 23 1.51 13.23 2.25
CA ALA A 23 2.03 12.01 2.84
C ALA A 23 1.00 10.92 2.53
N GLN A 24 1.42 9.87 1.81
CA GLN A 24 0.49 8.85 1.39
C GLN A 24 -0.09 8.18 2.63
N GLU A 25 -1.36 8.45 2.90
CA GLU A 25 -2.02 7.97 4.10
C GLU A 25 -2.31 6.47 3.95
N PHE A 26 -1.91 5.70 4.96
CA PHE A 26 -2.12 4.26 5.01
C PHE A 26 -3.24 3.93 6.00
N SER A 27 -4.30 3.33 5.51
CA SER A 27 -5.50 2.98 6.27
C SER A 27 -5.65 1.47 6.43
N PRO A 28 -6.32 0.98 7.49
CA PRO A 28 -6.61 -0.44 7.64
C PRO A 28 -7.32 -1.01 6.40
N LEU A 29 -6.94 -2.22 5.98
CA LEU A 29 -7.58 -2.88 4.84
C LEU A 29 -9.05 -3.22 5.13
N SER A 30 -9.96 -2.47 4.50
CA SER A 30 -11.41 -2.71 4.53
C SER A 30 -11.91 -3.16 3.15
N PRO A 31 -12.74 -4.23 3.04
CA PRO A 31 -13.22 -4.75 1.77
C PRO A 31 -14.43 -3.95 1.23
N SER A 32 -14.38 -2.61 1.28
CA SER A 32 -15.49 -1.73 0.89
C SER A 32 -15.74 -1.65 -0.63
N THR A 33 -14.79 -2.13 -1.43
CA THR A 33 -14.92 -2.24 -2.89
C THR A 33 -14.51 -3.64 -3.36
N PRO A 34 -14.96 -4.09 -4.54
CA PRO A 34 -14.54 -5.38 -5.11
C PRO A 34 -13.02 -5.52 -5.26
N GLN A 35 -12.32 -4.43 -5.54
CA GLN A 35 -10.85 -4.39 -5.63
C GLN A 35 -10.22 -4.66 -4.26
N LEU A 36 -10.68 -3.96 -3.22
CA LEU A 36 -10.16 -4.13 -1.87
C LEU A 36 -10.54 -5.50 -1.27
N ALA A 37 -11.70 -6.03 -1.64
CA ALA A 37 -12.08 -7.40 -1.30
C ALA A 37 -11.14 -8.44 -1.93
N ALA A 38 -10.66 -8.22 -3.16
CA ALA A 38 -9.65 -9.09 -3.78
C ALA A 38 -8.32 -9.06 -3.03
N ILE A 39 -7.86 -7.87 -2.63
CA ILE A 39 -6.66 -7.72 -1.79
C ILE A 39 -6.83 -8.47 -0.46
N LYS A 40 -8.00 -8.32 0.18
CA LYS A 40 -8.28 -9.00 1.45
C LYS A 40 -8.26 -10.51 1.32
N ARG A 41 -8.88 -11.08 0.28
CA ARG A 41 -8.83 -12.54 0.01
C ARG A 41 -7.40 -13.04 -0.19
N TRP A 42 -6.62 -12.34 -1.01
CA TRP A 42 -5.22 -12.67 -1.27
C TRP A 42 -4.37 -12.63 0.01
N HIS A 43 -4.51 -11.56 0.79
CA HIS A 43 -3.80 -11.41 2.07
C HIS A 43 -4.20 -12.48 3.07
N THR A 44 -5.49 -12.75 3.22
CA THR A 44 -6.00 -13.80 4.11
C THR A 44 -5.43 -15.16 3.73
N ALA A 45 -5.42 -15.52 2.44
CA ALA A 45 -4.85 -16.80 2.00
C ALA A 45 -3.36 -16.94 2.35
N LEU A 46 -2.59 -15.86 2.26
CA LEU A 46 -1.19 -15.84 2.70
C LEU A 46 -1.09 -16.05 4.22
N VAL A 47 -1.83 -15.27 5.02
CA VAL A 47 -1.80 -15.37 6.48
C VAL A 47 -2.23 -16.75 6.99
N THR A 48 -3.28 -17.33 6.42
CA THR A 48 -3.82 -18.63 6.85
C THR A 48 -3.09 -19.83 6.25
N GLY A 49 -2.16 -19.62 5.32
CA GLY A 49 -1.45 -20.71 4.66
C GLY A 49 -2.27 -21.49 3.62
N ASP A 50 -3.39 -20.93 3.15
CA ASP A 50 -4.24 -21.56 2.14
C ASP A 50 -3.71 -21.31 0.72
N PHE A 51 -2.91 -22.26 0.23
CA PHE A 51 -2.35 -22.20 -1.12
C PHE A 51 -3.41 -22.25 -2.23
N SER A 52 -4.54 -22.93 -2.00
CA SER A 52 -5.61 -23.04 -2.99
C SER A 52 -6.32 -21.69 -3.15
N ALA A 53 -6.72 -21.07 -2.04
CA ALA A 53 -7.29 -19.73 -2.04
C ALA A 53 -6.31 -18.69 -2.59
N TYR A 54 -5.01 -18.84 -2.31
CA TYR A 54 -3.98 -17.98 -2.89
C TYR A 54 -3.98 -18.06 -4.42
N LYS A 55 -3.92 -19.26 -5.00
CA LYS A 55 -3.98 -19.47 -6.46
C LYS A 55 -5.25 -18.87 -7.07
N GLN A 56 -6.38 -19.01 -6.39
CA GLN A 56 -7.64 -18.44 -6.84
C GLN A 56 -7.67 -16.91 -6.73
N SER A 57 -6.85 -16.30 -5.89
CA SER A 57 -6.83 -14.84 -5.67
C SER A 57 -5.92 -14.07 -6.63
N ILE A 58 -4.92 -14.73 -7.22
CA ILE A 58 -3.94 -14.12 -8.13
C ILE A 58 -4.37 -14.24 -9.60
N ALA A 59 -3.75 -13.44 -10.48
CA ALA A 59 -4.05 -13.46 -11.91
C ALA A 59 -3.70 -14.83 -12.53
N GLU A 60 -4.47 -15.24 -13.54
CA GLU A 60 -4.41 -16.59 -14.13
C GLU A 60 -2.99 -17.02 -14.54
N ALA A 61 -2.24 -16.15 -15.23
CA ALA A 61 -0.87 -16.44 -15.63
C ALA A 61 0.06 -16.68 -14.43
N GLN A 62 -0.09 -15.92 -13.33
CA GLN A 62 0.64 -16.17 -12.08
C GLN A 62 0.13 -17.44 -11.39
N ALA A 63 -1.18 -17.72 -11.42
CA ALA A 63 -1.78 -18.91 -10.80
C ALA A 63 -1.28 -20.22 -11.42
N GLN A 64 -1.05 -20.24 -12.73
CA GLN A 64 -0.51 -21.39 -13.45
C GLN A 64 0.96 -21.65 -13.12
N ALA A 65 1.75 -20.59 -12.93
CA ALA A 65 3.16 -20.68 -12.57
C ALA A 65 3.43 -20.79 -11.05
N ALA A 66 2.43 -20.54 -10.20
CA ALA A 66 2.59 -20.50 -8.76
C ALA A 66 2.96 -21.88 -8.17
N SER A 67 4.08 -21.92 -7.46
CA SER A 67 4.53 -23.09 -6.70
C SER A 67 4.28 -22.93 -5.20
N ARG A 68 4.20 -24.06 -4.48
CA ARG A 68 4.15 -24.05 -3.00
C ARG A 68 5.38 -23.39 -2.38
N SER A 69 6.56 -23.54 -2.99
CA SER A 69 7.80 -22.93 -2.51
C SER A 69 7.71 -21.40 -2.54
N GLN A 70 7.29 -20.82 -3.67
CA GLN A 70 7.11 -19.37 -3.80
C GLN A 70 6.04 -18.85 -2.83
N PHE A 71 4.94 -19.59 -2.68
CA PHE A 71 3.90 -19.26 -1.71
C PHE A 71 4.43 -19.23 -0.27
N ASN A 72 5.23 -20.23 0.12
CA ASN A 72 5.84 -20.28 1.45
C ASN A 72 6.81 -19.11 1.68
N GLU A 73 7.61 -18.75 0.68
CA GLU A 73 8.50 -17.58 0.75
C GLU A 73 7.73 -16.27 0.89
N LEU A 74 6.65 -16.07 0.13
CA LEU A 74 5.78 -14.89 0.32
C LEU A 74 5.16 -14.87 1.72
N ARG A 75 4.67 -16.01 2.21
CA ARG A 75 4.03 -16.11 3.52
C ARG A 75 4.99 -15.76 4.65
N LYS A 76 6.25 -16.19 4.55
CA LYS A 76 7.30 -15.88 5.54
C LYS A 76 7.37 -14.38 5.86
N TRP A 77 7.22 -13.54 4.84
CA TRP A 77 7.31 -12.08 4.97
C TRP A 77 5.96 -11.38 5.03
N THR A 78 4.85 -12.11 4.98
CA THR A 78 3.51 -11.52 5.04
C THR A 78 3.19 -11.08 6.48
N PRO A 79 2.89 -9.79 6.71
CA PRO A 79 2.35 -9.31 7.97
C PRO A 79 1.00 -9.93 8.31
N GLU A 80 0.70 -10.08 9.60
CA GLU A 80 -0.64 -10.51 10.03
C GLU A 80 -1.69 -9.42 9.80
N VAL A 81 -1.28 -8.16 9.95
CA VAL A 81 -2.11 -6.98 9.72
C VAL A 81 -1.45 -6.09 8.67
N VAL A 82 -2.25 -5.67 7.69
CA VAL A 82 -1.84 -4.75 6.62
C VAL A 82 -2.66 -3.47 6.67
N LYS A 83 -1.96 -2.35 6.46
CA LYS A 83 -2.53 -1.07 6.06
C LYS A 83 -2.24 -0.83 4.59
N ILE A 84 -3.14 -0.17 3.90
CA ILE A 84 -3.04 0.10 2.47
C ILE A 84 -3.19 1.58 2.17
N SER A 85 -2.57 2.02 1.08
CA SER A 85 -2.85 3.34 0.52
C SER A 85 -4.22 3.38 -0.16
N SER A 86 -4.71 4.58 -0.45
CA SER A 86 -5.82 4.76 -1.40
C SER A 86 -5.48 4.13 -2.76
N PRO A 87 -6.43 3.39 -3.40
CA PRO A 87 -6.22 2.83 -4.72
C PRO A 87 -5.96 3.89 -5.78
N ARG A 88 -4.88 3.73 -6.53
CA ARG A 88 -4.50 4.60 -7.65
C ARG A 88 -4.91 3.94 -8.96
N PRO A 89 -5.80 4.54 -9.77
CA PRO A 89 -6.16 3.98 -11.06
C PRO A 89 -4.96 4.02 -12.02
N LEU A 90 -4.85 2.98 -12.85
CA LEU A 90 -3.86 2.86 -13.92
C LEU A 90 -4.55 3.04 -15.29
N PRO A 91 -3.83 3.47 -16.34
CA PRO A 91 -4.42 3.76 -17.65
C PRO A 91 -5.16 2.59 -18.32
N ASN A 92 -4.84 1.36 -17.94
CA ASN A 92 -5.45 0.13 -18.46
C ASN A 92 -6.68 -0.34 -17.65
N GLY A 93 -7.21 0.49 -16.75
CA GLY A 93 -8.38 0.17 -15.92
C GLY A 93 -8.06 -0.71 -14.70
N ASN A 94 -6.79 -1.02 -14.45
CA ASN A 94 -6.33 -1.67 -13.25
C ASN A 94 -6.09 -0.64 -12.12
N TYR A 95 -5.76 -1.13 -10.93
CA TYR A 95 -5.46 -0.28 -9.78
C TYR A 95 -4.12 -0.68 -9.18
N GLU A 96 -3.38 0.30 -8.70
CA GLU A 96 -2.21 0.09 -7.85
C GLU A 96 -2.55 0.47 -6.41
N VAL A 97 -2.12 -0.36 -5.47
CA VAL A 97 -2.24 -0.15 -4.03
C VAL A 97 -0.90 -0.49 -3.38
N SER A 98 -0.40 0.40 -2.55
CA SER A 98 0.74 0.12 -1.68
C SER A 98 0.24 -0.47 -0.37
N GLY A 99 0.89 -1.51 0.13
CA GLY A 99 0.62 -2.12 1.43
C GLY A 99 1.80 -1.99 2.38
N LEU A 100 1.52 -1.78 3.66
CA LEU A 100 2.49 -1.77 4.76
C LEU A 100 1.99 -2.64 5.91
N GLY A 101 2.89 -3.36 6.55
CA GLY A 101 2.59 -4.10 7.77
C GLY A 101 3.85 -4.45 8.55
N CYS A 102 3.67 -5.20 9.63
CA CYS A 102 4.75 -5.58 10.53
C CYS A 102 4.92 -7.10 10.57
N LYS A 103 6.17 -7.56 10.47
CA LYS A 103 6.58 -8.95 10.64
C LYS A 103 7.91 -8.97 11.39
N GLU A 104 7.98 -9.69 12.51
CA GLU A 104 9.20 -9.81 13.32
C GLU A 104 9.80 -8.43 13.70
N ALA A 105 8.95 -7.51 14.17
CA ALA A 105 9.29 -6.12 14.49
C ALA A 105 9.86 -5.28 13.32
N ARG A 106 9.85 -5.82 12.10
CA ARG A 106 10.29 -5.14 10.89
C ARG A 106 9.11 -4.78 10.00
N ARG A 107 9.16 -3.55 9.47
CA ARG A 107 8.20 -3.07 8.50
C ARG A 107 8.41 -3.78 7.16
N GLN A 108 7.32 -4.34 6.66
CA GLN A 108 7.22 -4.93 5.33
C GLN A 108 6.39 -4.01 4.45
N ALA A 109 6.76 -3.95 3.18
CA ALA A 109 6.03 -3.22 2.14
C ALA A 109 5.72 -4.14 0.96
N VAL A 110 4.65 -3.82 0.24
CA VAL A 110 4.27 -4.51 -0.99
C VAL A 110 3.61 -3.52 -1.95
N THR A 111 3.87 -3.69 -3.24
CA THR A 111 3.05 -3.08 -4.30
C THR A 111 2.10 -4.13 -4.84
N ILE A 112 0.82 -3.76 -4.91
CA ILE A 112 -0.28 -4.63 -5.30
C ILE A 112 -0.96 -3.99 -6.51
N ILE A 113 -0.91 -4.69 -7.64
CA ILE A 113 -1.69 -4.35 -8.82
C ILE A 113 -2.95 -5.22 -8.82
N VAL A 114 -4.11 -4.59 -8.74
CA VAL A 114 -5.41 -5.26 -8.82
C VAL A 114 -5.87 -5.22 -10.28
N VAL A 115 -5.97 -6.40 -10.88
CA VAL A 115 -6.34 -6.55 -12.28
C VAL A 115 -7.76 -7.08 -12.44
N LYS A 116 -8.46 -6.58 -13.46
CA LYS A 116 -9.73 -7.17 -13.88
C LYS A 116 -9.44 -8.45 -14.67
N SER A 117 -10.02 -9.56 -14.26
CA SER A 117 -9.83 -10.86 -14.91
C SER A 117 -11.15 -11.63 -14.94
N GLY A 118 -11.69 -11.82 -16.15
CA GLY A 118 -12.98 -12.49 -16.37
C GLY A 118 -14.08 -11.91 -15.47
N ALA A 119 -14.61 -12.75 -14.59
CA ALA A 119 -15.73 -12.44 -13.69
C ALA A 119 -15.35 -11.67 -12.41
N GLY A 120 -14.08 -11.29 -12.19
CA GLY A 120 -13.70 -10.63 -10.94
C GLY A 120 -12.37 -9.87 -10.95
N TRP A 121 -11.94 -9.51 -9.75
CA TRP A 121 -10.68 -8.82 -9.50
C TRP A 121 -9.66 -9.79 -8.92
N LYS A 122 -8.44 -9.77 -9.47
CA LYS A 122 -7.32 -10.64 -9.11
C LYS A 122 -6.08 -9.82 -8.79
N ILE A 123 -5.12 -10.44 -8.14
CA ILE A 123 -3.88 -9.78 -7.71
C ILE A 123 -2.72 -10.13 -8.64
N LEU A 124 -1.99 -9.10 -9.06
CA LEU A 124 -0.60 -9.15 -9.47
C LEU A 124 0.21 -8.42 -8.39
N SER A 125 1.11 -9.10 -7.70
CA SER A 125 1.89 -8.49 -6.62
C SER A 125 3.38 -8.70 -6.83
N THR A 126 4.18 -7.75 -6.36
CA THR A 126 5.65 -7.83 -6.27
C THR A 126 6.13 -8.74 -5.13
N GLY A 127 5.23 -9.18 -4.23
CA GLY A 127 5.59 -9.85 -2.98
C GLY A 127 5.95 -8.86 -1.86
N TRP A 128 6.01 -9.36 -0.64
CA TRP A 128 6.40 -8.59 0.55
C TRP A 128 7.91 -8.44 0.63
N ALA A 129 8.37 -7.23 0.88
CA ALA A 129 9.79 -6.91 1.03
C ALA A 129 10.04 -6.07 2.29
N GLN A 130 11.24 -6.21 2.86
CA GLN A 130 11.66 -5.39 3.98
C GLN A 130 11.92 -3.96 3.52
N VAL A 131 11.41 -2.98 4.27
CA VAL A 131 11.71 -1.57 4.04
C VAL A 131 13.16 -1.28 4.42
N TRP A 132 13.87 -0.53 3.58
CA TRP A 132 15.25 -0.10 3.84
C TRP A 132 15.30 1.25 4.57
N GLY A 133 16.38 1.50 5.31
CA GLY A 133 16.56 2.70 6.12
C GLY A 133 16.41 2.43 7.63
N SER A 134 17.32 3.00 8.43
CA SER A 134 17.44 2.71 9.87
C SER A 134 16.18 2.98 10.66
N GLN A 135 15.44 4.05 10.32
CA GLN A 135 14.19 4.43 10.97
C GLN A 135 12.95 3.87 10.26
N ALA A 136 12.98 3.74 8.95
CA ALA A 136 11.84 3.26 8.16
C ALA A 136 11.58 1.75 8.33
N LYS A 137 12.59 0.97 8.71
CA LYS A 137 12.46 -0.48 8.94
C LYS A 137 11.77 -0.85 10.25
N VAL A 138 11.71 0.07 11.23
CA VAL A 138 11.17 -0.23 12.56
C VAL A 138 9.65 -0.04 12.54
N CYS A 139 8.94 -1.04 13.05
CA CYS A 139 7.51 -0.89 13.31
C CYS A 139 7.29 -0.03 14.55
N PRO A 140 6.36 0.94 14.52
CA PRO A 140 5.96 1.64 15.74
C PRO A 140 5.42 0.59 16.70
N VAL A 141 6.04 0.53 17.88
CA VAL A 141 5.57 -0.26 19.02
C VAL A 141 4.26 0.30 19.56
#